data_AF-A0A348SC05-F1
#
_entry.id   AF-A0A348SC05-F1
#
_cell.length_a   1.000
_cell.length_b   1.000
_cell.length_c   1.000
_cell.angle_alpha   90.00
_cell.angle_beta   90.00
_cell.angle_gamma   90.00
#
_symmetry.space_group_name_H-M   'P 1'
#
loop_
_entity.id
_entity.type
_entity.pdbx_description
1 polymer ?
#
loop_
_entity_poly.entity_id
_entity_poly.type
_entity_poly.pdbx_seq_one_letter_code
_entity_poly.pdbx_strand_id
1 'polypeptide(L)'
;TVPAVAFGLLAGDFLQSSVRTPLVVAAAVLAGAALLWVADRASSLERPLSGISAIDGLLIGVAQALALIPGISRSGATISGGLLLGFSRDAAARISFLLGAPAIAGAGLLELRGLLTDGVDLQGAAPLLAAGSIAAFVSGLAAIRLLLRLLNGGKLWSFALYRIVFALILLGTALTRGEI
;
A
#
# COMPACT_ATOMS: atom_id res chain seq x y z
N THR A 1 12.35 0.06 4.20
CA THR A 1 11.54 0.27 5.42
C THR A 1 11.98 1.49 6.20
N VAL A 2 13.28 1.67 6.45
CA VAL A 2 13.81 2.82 7.20
C VAL A 2 13.27 4.18 6.74
N PRO A 3 13.26 4.55 5.44
CA PRO A 3 12.74 5.86 5.03
C PRO A 3 11.26 6.04 5.40
N ALA A 4 10.41 5.04 5.12
CA ALA A 4 8.99 5.10 5.47
C ALA A 4 8.75 5.22 6.98
N VAL A 5 9.53 4.52 7.80
CA VAL A 5 9.44 4.64 9.27
C VAL A 5 9.87 6.04 9.72
N ALA A 6 10.98 6.56 9.20
CA ALA A 6 11.45 7.91 9.53
C ALA A 6 10.40 8.97 9.17
N PHE A 7 9.84 8.91 7.95
CA PHE A 7 8.75 9.82 7.56
C PHE A 7 7.51 9.65 8.42
N GLY A 8 7.13 8.41 8.77
CA GLY A 8 5.98 8.15 9.63
C GLY A 8 6.13 8.74 11.03
N LEU A 9 7.33 8.65 11.62
CA LEU A 9 7.62 9.23 12.94
C LEU A 9 7.70 10.77 12.91
N LEU A 10 8.21 11.36 11.82
CA LEU A 10 8.38 12.81 11.70
C LEU A 10 7.10 13.54 11.26
N ALA A 11 6.25 12.90 10.47
CA ALA A 11 5.06 13.51 9.87
C ALA A 11 3.73 12.95 10.42
N GLY A 12 3.76 12.10 11.46
CA GLY A 12 2.59 11.39 11.98
C GLY A 12 1.40 12.29 12.30
N ASP A 13 1.62 13.38 13.03
CA ASP A 13 0.55 14.31 13.46
C ASP A 13 -0.11 15.04 12.28
N PHE A 14 0.69 15.43 11.28
CA PHE A 14 0.20 16.02 10.03
C PHE A 14 -0.62 14.99 9.22
N LEU A 15 -0.13 13.74 9.17
CA LEU A 15 -0.81 12.65 8.46
C LEU A 15 -2.13 12.25 9.13
N GLN A 16 -2.28 12.41 10.44
CA GLN A 16 -3.55 12.14 11.11
C GLN A 16 -4.58 13.25 10.90
N SER A 17 -4.14 14.51 10.93
CA SER A 17 -5.04 15.67 10.89
C SER A 17 -5.48 16.09 9.48
N SER A 18 -4.61 15.94 8.46
CA SER A 18 -4.79 16.65 7.19
C SER A 18 -5.06 15.77 5.96
N VAL A 19 -4.77 14.46 6.01
CA VAL A 19 -4.83 13.59 4.82
C VAL A 19 -5.88 12.48 4.89
N ARG A 20 -6.78 12.53 5.88
CA ARG A 20 -7.81 11.50 6.11
C ARG A 20 -9.20 11.87 5.60
N THR A 21 -9.37 13.04 4.96
CA THR A 21 -10.66 13.42 4.37
C THR A 21 -10.96 12.56 3.14
N PRO A 22 -12.23 12.24 2.86
CA PRO A 22 -12.62 11.42 1.71
C PRO A 22 -12.06 11.95 0.38
N LEU A 23 -12.01 13.28 0.21
CA LEU A 23 -11.45 13.94 -0.97
C LEU A 23 -9.95 13.66 -1.12
N VAL A 24 -9.17 13.78 -0.04
CA VAL A 24 -7.73 13.51 -0.08
C VAL A 24 -7.48 12.04 -0.36
N VAL A 25 -8.25 11.13 0.26
CA VAL A 25 -8.14 9.69 -0.01
C VAL A 25 -8.45 9.37 -1.47
N ALA A 26 -9.53 9.91 -2.03
CA ALA A 26 -9.87 9.71 -3.43
C ALA A 26 -8.78 10.24 -4.38
N ALA A 27 -8.27 11.45 -4.11
CA ALA A 27 -7.16 12.03 -4.87
C ALA A 27 -5.89 11.18 -4.77
N ALA A 28 -5.56 10.66 -3.59
CA ALA A 28 -4.45 9.76 -3.35
C ALA A 28 -4.62 8.41 -4.08
N VAL A 29 -5.84 7.86 -4.11
CA VAL A 29 -6.15 6.65 -4.88
C VAL A 29 -5.89 6.87 -6.37
N LEU A 30 -6.31 8.01 -6.93
CA LEU A 30 -6.07 8.39 -8.31
C LEU A 30 -4.58 8.63 -8.59
N ALA A 31 -3.90 9.37 -7.72
CA ALA A 31 -2.47 9.66 -7.85
C ALA A 31 -1.63 8.38 -7.86
N GLY A 32 -1.92 7.43 -6.97
CA GLY A 32 -1.22 6.15 -6.99
C GLY A 32 -1.59 5.26 -8.18
N ALA A 33 -2.80 5.40 -8.75
CA ALA A 33 -3.18 4.71 -9.99
C ALA A 33 -2.39 5.26 -11.17
N ALA A 34 -2.28 6.59 -11.27
CA ALA A 34 -1.48 7.28 -12.28
C ALA A 34 0.01 6.93 -12.14
N LEU A 35 0.55 6.94 -10.91
CA LEU A 35 1.94 6.56 -10.64
C LEU A 35 2.25 5.15 -11.16
N LEU A 36 1.39 4.18 -10.83
CA LEU A 36 1.57 2.79 -11.28
C LEU A 36 1.48 2.66 -12.80
N TRP A 37 0.54 3.38 -13.42
CA TRP A 37 0.37 3.38 -14.87
C TRP A 37 1.60 3.95 -15.59
N VAL A 38 2.09 5.10 -15.14
CA VAL A 38 3.27 5.75 -15.71
C VAL A 38 4.50 4.88 -15.51
N ALA A 39 4.70 4.35 -14.31
CA ALA A 39 5.83 3.47 -14.01
C ALA A 39 5.85 2.21 -14.88
N ASP A 40 4.70 1.59 -15.11
CA ASP A 40 4.59 0.40 -15.96
C ASP A 40 4.92 0.67 -17.43
N ARG A 41 4.70 1.90 -17.92
CA ARG A 41 4.97 2.29 -19.31
C ARG A 41 6.34 2.91 -19.54
N ALA A 42 6.88 3.60 -18.55
CA ALA A 42 8.17 4.26 -18.65
C ALA A 42 9.35 3.32 -18.33
N SER A 43 9.10 2.17 -17.71
CA SER A 43 10.13 1.21 -17.31
C SER A 43 10.68 0.40 -18.48
N SER A 44 11.98 0.11 -18.46
CA SER A 44 12.61 -0.87 -19.36
C SER A 44 12.20 -2.31 -19.05
N LEU A 45 11.86 -2.62 -17.78
CA LEU A 45 11.45 -3.95 -17.30
C LEU A 45 12.50 -5.07 -17.46
N GLU A 46 13.78 -4.70 -17.58
CA GLU A 46 14.87 -5.63 -17.91
C GLU A 46 15.64 -6.14 -16.68
N ARG A 47 15.67 -5.40 -15.56
CA ARG A 47 16.52 -5.76 -14.43
C ARG A 47 15.92 -6.93 -13.61
N PRO A 48 16.68 -8.01 -13.37
CA PRO A 48 16.25 -9.09 -12.49
C PRO A 48 16.45 -8.72 -11.01
N LEU A 49 15.81 -9.48 -10.12
CA LEU A 49 15.95 -9.30 -8.66
C LEU A 49 17.38 -9.45 -8.16
N SER A 50 18.19 -10.31 -8.79
CA SER A 50 19.59 -10.57 -8.39
C SER A 50 20.50 -9.35 -8.49
N GLY A 51 20.12 -8.35 -9.30
CA GLY A 51 20.86 -7.09 -9.49
C GLY A 51 20.44 -5.97 -8.55
N ILE A 52 19.80 -6.29 -7.42
CA ILE A 52 19.36 -5.29 -6.44
C ILE A 52 20.55 -4.75 -5.63
N SER A 53 20.66 -3.43 -5.53
CA SER A 53 21.62 -2.73 -4.70
C SER A 53 20.97 -2.15 -3.44
N ALA A 54 21.78 -1.76 -2.44
CA ALA A 54 21.29 -1.06 -1.27
C ALA A 54 20.62 0.28 -1.62
N ILE A 55 21.10 0.96 -2.68
CA ILE A 55 20.53 2.23 -3.17
C ILE A 55 19.12 1.98 -3.74
N ASP A 56 18.92 0.90 -4.51
CA ASP A 56 17.59 0.54 -4.99
C ASP A 56 16.62 0.34 -3.81
N GLY A 57 17.06 -0.37 -2.76
CA GLY A 57 16.28 -0.58 -1.55
C GLY A 57 15.93 0.72 -0.81
N LEU A 58 16.85 1.70 -0.80
CA LEU A 58 16.61 3.02 -0.22
C LEU A 58 15.58 3.81 -1.03
N LEU A 59 15.75 3.87 -2.36
CA LEU A 59 14.85 4.59 -3.26
C LEU A 59 13.43 4.01 -3.26
N ILE A 60 13.30 2.68 -3.27
CA ILE A 60 12.00 2.01 -3.12
C ILE A 60 11.45 2.24 -1.71
N GLY A 61 12.31 2.35 -0.69
CA GLY A 61 11.94 2.77 0.65
C GLY A 61 11.36 4.18 0.72
N VAL A 62 11.87 5.12 -0.08
CA VAL A 62 11.30 6.46 -0.23
C VAL A 62 9.95 6.39 -0.94
N ALA A 63 9.83 5.60 -2.01
CA ALA A 63 8.53 5.34 -2.65
C ALA A 63 7.52 4.75 -1.65
N GLN A 64 7.96 3.89 -0.73
CA GLN A 64 7.10 3.38 0.34
C GLN A 64 6.60 4.47 1.29
N ALA A 65 7.35 5.55 1.51
CA ALA A 65 6.91 6.66 2.37
C ALA A 65 5.68 7.38 1.79
N LEU A 66 5.51 7.39 0.46
CA LEU A 66 4.28 7.90 -0.17
C LEU A 66 3.02 7.15 0.31
N ALA A 67 3.18 5.89 0.72
CA ALA A 67 2.09 5.07 1.20
C ALA A 67 1.57 5.47 2.59
N LEU A 68 2.25 6.40 3.27
CA LEU A 68 1.76 7.01 4.49
C LEU A 68 0.53 7.90 4.22
N ILE A 69 0.37 8.39 2.99
CA ILE A 69 -0.85 9.08 2.56
C ILE A 69 -1.94 8.02 2.32
N PRO A 70 -3.05 8.05 3.09
CA PRO A 70 -4.12 7.08 2.93
C PRO A 70 -4.68 7.10 1.50
N GLY A 71 -4.73 5.93 0.85
CA GLY A 71 -5.20 5.77 -0.54
C GLY A 71 -4.11 5.55 -1.59
N ILE A 72 -2.85 5.93 -1.35
CA ILE A 72 -1.75 5.76 -2.35
C ILE A 72 -1.48 4.28 -2.70
N SER A 73 -1.85 3.35 -1.83
CA SER A 73 -1.51 1.92 -1.89
C SER A 73 -0.01 1.65 -1.74
N ARG A 74 0.36 1.00 -0.64
CA ARG A 74 1.75 0.67 -0.33
C ARG A 74 2.40 -0.19 -1.39
N SER A 75 1.76 -1.32 -1.76
CA SER A 75 2.29 -2.21 -2.78
C SER A 75 2.37 -1.51 -4.14
N GLY A 76 1.40 -0.66 -4.47
CA GLY A 76 1.41 0.15 -5.70
C GLY A 76 2.60 1.09 -5.76
N ALA A 77 2.86 1.86 -4.71
CA ALA A 77 3.97 2.81 -4.66
C ALA A 77 5.34 2.12 -4.76
N THR A 78 5.55 1.03 -4.02
CA THR A 78 6.83 0.30 -4.03
C THR A 78 7.03 -0.51 -5.31
N ILE A 79 5.98 -1.10 -5.90
CA ILE A 79 6.06 -1.71 -7.24
C ILE A 79 6.41 -0.63 -8.25
N SER A 80 5.74 0.51 -8.24
CA SER A 80 6.03 1.62 -9.16
C SER A 80 7.47 2.10 -9.03
N GLY A 81 7.98 2.24 -7.80
CA GLY A 81 9.38 2.57 -7.56
C GLY A 81 10.34 1.53 -8.14
N GLY A 82 10.06 0.24 -7.95
CA GLY A 82 10.85 -0.84 -8.55
C GLY A 82 10.80 -0.81 -10.09
N LEU A 83 9.63 -0.60 -10.68
CA LEU A 83 9.47 -0.47 -12.13
C LEU A 83 10.26 0.73 -12.66
N LEU A 84 10.18 1.90 -12.04
CA LEU A 84 10.92 3.09 -12.46
C LEU A 84 12.44 2.92 -12.39
N LEU A 85 12.93 2.03 -11.52
CA LEU A 85 14.33 1.63 -11.46
C LEU A 85 14.73 0.58 -12.51
N GLY A 86 13.79 0.16 -13.38
CA GLY A 86 14.01 -0.77 -14.47
C GLY A 86 13.82 -2.25 -14.10
N PHE A 87 13.36 -2.57 -12.89
CA PHE A 87 13.10 -3.97 -12.51
C PHE A 87 11.93 -4.56 -13.29
N SER A 88 12.03 -5.86 -13.60
CA SER A 88 10.90 -6.60 -14.14
C SER A 88 9.72 -6.59 -13.17
N ARG A 89 8.50 -6.80 -13.69
CA ARG A 89 7.26 -6.79 -12.88
C ARG A 89 7.29 -7.77 -11.71
N ASP A 90 7.81 -8.98 -11.95
CA ASP A 90 7.97 -10.01 -10.89
C ASP A 90 9.01 -9.58 -9.85
N ALA A 91 10.16 -9.05 -10.28
CA ALA A 91 11.19 -8.56 -9.36
C ALA A 91 10.66 -7.40 -8.50
N ALA A 92 10.04 -6.39 -9.10
CA ALA A 92 9.45 -5.25 -8.39
C ALA A 92 8.39 -5.70 -7.36
N ALA A 93 7.56 -6.68 -7.70
CA ALA A 93 6.57 -7.26 -6.79
C ALA A 93 7.21 -8.00 -5.61
N ARG A 94 8.23 -8.83 -5.86
CA ARG A 94 8.97 -9.52 -4.79
C ARG A 94 9.65 -8.54 -3.84
N ILE A 95 10.32 -7.51 -4.37
CA ILE A 95 10.93 -6.45 -3.56
C ILE A 95 9.86 -5.77 -2.71
N SER A 96 8.73 -5.40 -3.32
CA SER A 96 7.60 -4.77 -2.64
C SER A 96 7.06 -5.62 -1.48
N PHE A 97 6.91 -6.94 -1.66
CA PHE A 97 6.45 -7.84 -0.59
C PHE A 97 7.47 -7.98 0.54
N LEU A 98 8.75 -8.18 0.20
CA LEU A 98 9.83 -8.28 1.18
C LEU A 98 9.98 -6.99 2.01
N LEU A 99 9.92 -5.84 1.35
CA LEU A 99 9.97 -4.53 2.01
C LEU A 99 8.74 -4.27 2.90
N GLY A 100 7.60 -4.78 2.46
CA GLY A 100 6.31 -4.62 3.13
C GLY A 100 6.15 -5.44 4.40
N ALA A 101 6.72 -6.63 4.47
CA ALA A 101 6.58 -7.54 5.61
C ALA A 101 6.98 -6.86 6.95
N PRO A 102 8.19 -6.29 7.11
CA PRO A 102 8.55 -5.60 8.36
C PRO A 102 7.73 -4.33 8.60
N ALA A 103 7.30 -3.63 7.55
CA ALA A 103 6.50 -2.42 7.68
C ALA A 103 5.08 -2.72 8.21
N ILE A 104 4.41 -3.72 7.64
CA ILE A 104 3.07 -4.14 8.09
C ILE A 104 3.14 -4.78 9.46
N ALA A 105 4.13 -5.65 9.72
CA ALA A 105 4.30 -6.27 11.02
C ALA A 105 4.52 -5.22 12.12
N GLY A 106 5.38 -4.23 11.85
CA GLY A 106 5.61 -3.11 12.76
C GLY A 106 4.35 -2.29 13.02
N ALA A 107 3.60 -1.92 11.97
CA ALA A 107 2.33 -1.21 12.11
C ALA A 107 1.30 -2.02 12.92
N GLY A 108 1.15 -3.31 12.61
CA GLY A 108 0.24 -4.19 13.35
C GLY A 108 0.61 -4.37 14.82
N LEU A 109 1.91 -4.41 15.14
CA LEU A 109 2.38 -4.46 16.53
C LEU A 109 2.09 -3.16 17.29
N LEU A 110 2.23 -2.00 16.63
CA LEU A 110 1.88 -0.71 17.22
C LEU A 110 0.38 -0.60 17.50
N GLU A 111 -0.47 -1.02 16.56
CA GLU A 111 -1.93 -1.08 16.74
C GLU A 111 -2.32 -2.04 17.87
N LEU A 112 -1.71 -3.24 17.91
CA LEU A 112 -1.95 -4.19 18.99
C LEU A 112 -1.56 -3.60 20.34
N ARG A 113 -0.40 -2.92 20.43
CA ARG A 113 0.01 -2.22 21.66
C ARG A 113 -1.03 -1.16 22.07
N GLY A 114 -1.56 -0.40 21.12
CA GLY A 114 -2.64 0.57 21.36
C GLY A 114 -3.86 -0.08 22.02
N LEU A 115 -4.34 -1.20 21.48
CA LEU A 115 -5.46 -1.94 22.06
C LEU A 115 -5.20 -2.39 23.51
N LEU A 116 -3.97 -2.79 23.82
CA LEU A 116 -3.58 -3.19 25.18
C LEU A 116 -3.53 -2.00 26.14
N THR A 117 -3.11 -0.83 25.67
CA THR A 117 -2.97 0.38 26.50
C THR A 117 -4.28 1.14 26.68
N ASP A 118 -5.19 1.06 25.71
CA ASP A 118 -6.44 1.81 25.69
C ASP A 118 -7.55 1.14 26.52
N GLY A 119 -7.23 0.05 27.22
CA GLY A 119 -8.14 -0.63 28.14
C GLY A 119 -9.26 -1.41 27.44
N VAL A 120 -9.07 -1.81 26.18
CA VAL A 120 -10.03 -2.63 25.43
C VAL A 120 -10.24 -3.98 26.12
N ASP A 121 -11.50 -4.41 26.27
CA ASP A 121 -11.81 -5.77 26.75
C ASP A 121 -11.40 -6.81 25.69
N LEU A 122 -10.19 -7.32 25.83
CA LEU A 122 -9.63 -8.32 24.92
C LEU A 122 -10.35 -9.66 25.03
N GLN A 123 -10.92 -10.02 26.18
CA GLN A 123 -11.63 -11.29 26.32
C GLN A 123 -12.94 -11.25 25.53
N GLY A 124 -13.68 -10.16 25.63
CA GLY A 124 -14.87 -9.93 24.82
C GLY A 124 -14.56 -9.78 23.33
N ALA A 125 -13.44 -9.12 22.97
CA ALA A 125 -13.06 -8.89 21.58
C ALA A 125 -12.35 -10.08 20.91
N ALA A 126 -11.81 -11.04 21.67
CA ALA A 126 -10.99 -12.14 21.16
C ALA A 126 -11.66 -12.94 20.03
N PRO A 127 -12.95 -13.33 20.10
CA PRO A 127 -13.60 -14.04 19.01
C PRO A 127 -13.66 -13.22 17.71
N LEU A 128 -13.93 -11.92 17.81
CA LEU A 128 -14.01 -11.02 16.65
C LEU A 128 -12.61 -10.77 16.05
N LEU A 129 -11.60 -10.57 16.90
CA LEU A 129 -10.20 -10.42 16.47
C LEU A 129 -9.69 -11.67 15.77
N ALA A 130 -10.01 -12.87 16.30
CA ALA A 130 -9.66 -14.13 15.67
C ALA A 130 -10.34 -14.31 14.31
N ALA A 131 -11.66 -14.08 14.25
CA ALA A 131 -12.42 -14.19 13.00
C ALA A 131 -11.92 -13.20 11.94
N GLY A 132 -11.68 -11.93 12.33
CA GLY A 132 -11.12 -10.90 11.46
C GLY A 132 -9.71 -11.26 10.96
N SER A 133 -8.86 -11.79 11.84
CA SER A 133 -7.50 -12.22 11.48
C SER A 133 -7.50 -13.37 10.48
N ILE A 134 -8.35 -14.38 10.68
CA ILE A 134 -8.51 -15.51 9.75
C ILE A 134 -9.06 -15.03 8.42
N ALA A 135 -10.09 -14.18 8.42
CA ALA A 135 -10.65 -13.60 7.21
C ALA A 135 -9.62 -12.77 6.43
N ALA A 136 -8.82 -11.96 7.12
CA ALA A 136 -7.73 -11.18 6.55
C ALA A 136 -6.63 -12.08 5.96
N PHE A 137 -6.28 -13.18 6.64
CA PHE A 137 -5.30 -14.14 6.14
C PHE A 137 -5.77 -14.81 4.84
N VAL A 138 -7.00 -15.35 4.82
CA VAL A 138 -7.54 -16.05 3.65
C VAL A 138 -7.73 -15.10 2.47
N SER A 139 -8.33 -13.92 2.70
CA SER A 139 -8.50 -12.90 1.66
C SER A 139 -7.16 -12.35 1.18
N GLY A 140 -6.17 -12.19 2.06
CA GLY A 140 -4.81 -11.80 1.72
C GLY A 140 -4.13 -12.79 0.78
N LEU A 141 -4.25 -14.10 1.03
CA LEU A 141 -3.74 -15.13 0.12
C LEU A 141 -4.40 -15.06 -1.27
N ALA A 142 -5.72 -14.84 -1.31
CA ALA A 142 -6.44 -14.67 -2.57
C ALA A 142 -5.98 -13.40 -3.31
N ALA A 143 -5.81 -12.28 -2.60
CA ALA A 143 -5.36 -11.00 -3.15
C ALA A 143 -3.94 -11.09 -3.70
N ILE A 144 -3.00 -11.75 -3.01
CA ILE A 144 -1.63 -11.96 -3.49
C ILE A 144 -1.64 -12.77 -4.78
N ARG A 145 -2.42 -13.87 -4.84
CA ARG A 145 -2.56 -14.69 -6.06
C ARG A 145 -3.12 -13.88 -7.23
N LEU A 146 -4.14 -13.06 -6.98
CA LEU A 146 -4.71 -12.18 -8.02
C LEU A 146 -3.68 -11.15 -8.49
N LEU A 147 -2.99 -10.49 -7.58
CA LEU A 147 -1.97 -9.48 -7.91
C LEU A 147 -0.85 -10.07 -8.77
N LEU A 148 -0.32 -11.25 -8.39
CA LEU A 148 0.70 -11.94 -9.18
C LEU A 148 0.20 -12.34 -10.57
N ARG A 149 -1.07 -12.78 -10.69
CA ARG A 149 -1.69 -13.06 -12.00
C ARG A 149 -1.80 -11.81 -12.88
N LEU A 150 -2.21 -10.67 -12.31
CA LEU A 150 -2.32 -9.42 -13.05
C LEU A 150 -0.95 -8.89 -13.51
N LEU A 151 0.05 -8.98 -12.65
CA LEU A 151 1.43 -8.61 -12.95
C LEU A 151 2.03 -9.46 -14.07
N ASN A 152 1.95 -10.78 -13.94
CA ASN A 152 2.52 -11.72 -14.91
C ASN A 152 1.79 -11.68 -16.25
N GLY A 153 0.49 -11.35 -16.25
CA GLY A 153 -0.29 -11.16 -17.46
C GLY A 153 -0.07 -9.81 -18.17
N GLY A 154 0.78 -8.93 -17.64
CA GLY A 154 0.97 -7.57 -18.18
C GLY A 154 -0.27 -6.67 -18.05
N LYS A 155 -1.18 -7.01 -17.13
CA LYS A 155 -2.49 -6.35 -16.96
C LYS A 155 -2.48 -5.37 -15.79
N LEU A 156 -1.34 -4.76 -15.46
CA LEU A 156 -1.25 -3.71 -14.43
C LEU A 156 -2.20 -2.55 -14.70
N TRP A 157 -2.44 -2.27 -15.98
CA TRP A 157 -3.44 -1.33 -16.48
C TRP A 157 -4.84 -1.57 -15.90
N SER A 158 -5.24 -2.83 -15.72
CA SER A 158 -6.55 -3.19 -15.16
C SER A 158 -6.66 -2.88 -13.68
N PHE A 159 -5.55 -2.96 -12.94
CA PHE A 159 -5.51 -2.56 -11.54
C PHE A 159 -5.57 -1.03 -11.40
N ALA A 160 -4.91 -0.29 -12.28
CA ALA A 160 -5.06 1.17 -12.33
C ALA A 160 -6.52 1.58 -12.61
N LEU A 161 -7.19 0.91 -13.56
CA LEU A 161 -8.61 1.13 -13.84
C LEU A 161 -9.50 0.81 -12.63
N TYR A 162 -9.26 -0.31 -11.95
CA TYR A 162 -9.96 -0.66 -10.71
C TYR A 162 -9.84 0.47 -9.67
N ARG A 163 -8.63 1.04 -9.49
CA ARG A 163 -8.42 2.15 -8.56
C ARG A 163 -9.18 3.41 -8.95
N ILE A 164 -9.24 3.73 -10.25
CA ILE A 164 -10.02 4.87 -10.75
C ILE A 164 -11.50 4.68 -10.43
N VAL A 165 -12.06 3.50 -10.74
CA VAL A 165 -13.46 3.18 -10.41
C VAL A 165 -13.69 3.26 -8.90
N PHE A 166 -12.77 2.73 -8.09
CA PHE A 166 -12.85 2.79 -6.63
C PHE A 166 -12.83 4.23 -6.10
N ALA A 167 -11.99 5.11 -6.67
CA ALA A 167 -11.97 6.53 -6.31
C ALA A 167 -13.29 7.23 -6.65
N LEU A 168 -13.90 6.92 -7.80
CA LEU A 168 -15.21 7.46 -8.19
C LEU A 168 -16.31 7.00 -7.24
N ILE A 169 -16.28 5.74 -6.80
CA ILE A 169 -17.21 5.22 -5.79
C ILE A 169 -17.02 5.96 -4.47
N LEU A 170 -15.78 6.14 -4.01
CA LEU A 170 -15.47 6.89 -2.79
C LEU A 170 -16.03 8.32 -2.84
N LEU A 171 -15.79 9.04 -3.94
CA LEU A 171 -16.32 10.40 -4.15
C LEU A 171 -17.86 10.40 -4.16
N GLY A 172 -18.47 9.46 -4.88
CA GLY A 172 -19.93 9.32 -4.91
C GLY A 172 -20.52 9.07 -3.52
N THR A 173 -19.88 8.22 -2.70
CA THR A 173 -20.32 7.98 -1.33
C THR A 173 -20.11 9.16 -0.39
N ALA A 174 -19.02 9.92 -0.57
CA ALA A 174 -18.76 11.10 0.22
C ALA A 174 -19.78 12.21 -0.07
N LEU A 175 -20.13 12.40 -1.35
CA LEU A 175 -21.17 13.33 -1.79
C LEU A 175 -22.55 12.97 -1.24
N THR A 176 -22.95 11.70 -1.28
CA THR A 176 -24.27 11.28 -0.75
C THR A 176 -24.39 11.41 0.77
N ARG A 177 -23.25 11.45 1.48
CA ARG A 177 -23.18 11.67 2.93
C ARG A 177 -23.01 13.14 3.33
N GLY A 178 -22.82 14.05 2.37
CA GLY A 178 -22.56 15.48 2.63
C GLY A 178 -21.20 15.73 3.28
N GLU A 179 -20.22 14.84 3.08
CA GLU A 179 -18.85 14.99 3.60
C GLU A 179 -17.99 15.93 2.74
N ILE A 180 -18.45 16.22 1.51
CA ILE A 180 -17.90 17.18 0.54
C ILE A 180 -19.01 17.81 -0.30
#